data_AF-A0A9W7DKZ5-F1
#
_entry.id   AF-A0A9W7DKZ5-F1
#
_cell.length_a   1.000
_cell.length_b   1.000
_cell.length_c   1.000
_cell.angle_alpha   90.00
_cell.angle_beta   90.00
_cell.angle_gamma   90.00
#
_symmetry.space_group_name_H-M   'P 1'
#
loop_
_entity.id
_entity.type
_entity.pdbx_description
1 polymer ?
#
loop_
_entity_poly.entity_id
_entity_poly.type
_entity_poly.pdbx_seq_one_letter_code
_entity_poly.pdbx_strand_id
1 'polypeptide(L)' 'MSRKASCKECEIGKYSIGGKNECVFCPEGTNTNNKIAATACSPCSPGSVTAGDICVECEKGEYAEF' A
#
# COMPACT_ATOMS: atom_id res chain seq x y z
N MET A 1 -14.96 -9.15 -28.53
CA MET A 1 -13.65 -9.01 -27.85
C MET A 1 -13.89 -8.29 -26.53
N SER A 2 -13.52 -8.93 -25.43
CA SER A 2 -14.05 -8.72 -24.08
C SER A 2 -13.85 -7.31 -23.54
N ARG A 3 -14.95 -6.66 -23.15
CA ARG A 3 -14.95 -5.55 -22.19
C ARG A 3 -14.44 -6.11 -20.86
N LYS A 4 -13.12 -6.15 -20.65
CA LYS A 4 -12.62 -5.88 -19.31
C LYS A 4 -13.15 -4.48 -19.03
N ALA A 5 -14.17 -4.35 -18.17
CA ALA A 5 -14.37 -3.10 -17.48
C ALA A 5 -12.97 -2.65 -17.05
N SER A 6 -12.57 -1.44 -17.43
CA SER A 6 -11.22 -0.95 -17.23
C SER A 6 -10.92 -0.90 -15.73
N CYS A 7 -10.59 -2.04 -15.13
CA CYS A 7 -10.23 -2.14 -13.73
C CYS A 7 -8.97 -1.30 -13.61
N LYS A 8 -9.15 -0.10 -13.07
CA LYS A 8 -8.06 0.84 -12.90
C LYS A 8 -7.17 0.24 -11.82
N GLU A 9 -5.93 -0.04 -12.18
CA GLU A 9 -4.95 -0.54 -11.23
C GLU A 9 -4.69 0.56 -10.19
N CYS A 10 -4.73 0.19 -8.92
CA CYS A 10 -4.33 1.12 -7.87
C CYS A 10 -2.84 1.36 -7.94
N GLU A 11 -2.45 2.62 -7.80
CA GLU A 11 -1.06 3.01 -7.66
C GLU A 11 -0.49 2.44 -6.36
N ILE A 12 0.84 2.46 -6.27
CA ILE A 12 1.57 2.06 -5.08
C ILE A 12 1.07 2.88 -3.88
N GLY A 13 0.96 2.23 -2.72
CA GLY A 13 0.40 2.83 -1.50
C GLY A 13 -1.12 2.85 -1.42
N LYS A 14 -1.82 2.44 -2.49
CA LYS A 14 -3.27 2.31 -2.51
C LYS A 14 -3.72 0.89 -2.79
N TYR A 15 -4.76 0.47 -2.10
CA TYR A 15 -5.39 -0.83 -2.29
C TYR A 15 -6.85 -0.69 -2.70
N SER A 16 -7.38 -1.68 -3.41
CA SER A 16 -8.81 -1.77 -3.70
C SER A 16 -9.33 -3.16 -3.43
N ILE A 17 -10.43 -3.23 -2.70
CA ILE A 17 -11.16 -4.46 -2.42
C ILE A 17 -12.15 -4.64 -3.57
N GLY A 18 -12.16 -5.83 -4.21
CA GLY A 18 -13.07 -6.12 -5.30
C GLY A 18 -14.52 -5.75 -4.95
N GLY A 19 -15.12 -4.88 -5.75
CA GLY A 19 -16.42 -4.27 -5.47
C GLY A 19 -16.36 -2.78 -5.11
N LYS A 20 -15.17 -2.23 -4.82
CA LYS A 20 -14.95 -0.78 -4.75
C LYS A 20 -14.52 -0.23 -6.11
N ASN A 21 -15.10 0.92 -6.48
CA ASN A 21 -14.73 1.67 -7.69
C ASN A 21 -13.59 2.68 -7.43
N GLU A 22 -12.97 2.62 -6.25
CA GLU A 22 -11.94 3.54 -5.80
C GLU A 22 -10.77 2.80 -5.14
N CYS A 23 -9.60 3.43 -5.19
CA CYS A 23 -8.39 2.98 -4.51
C CYS A 23 -8.27 3.75 -3.18
N VAL A 24 -8.12 3.01 -2.10
CA VAL A 24 -8.01 3.54 -0.74
C VAL A 24 -6.54 3.57 -0.34
N PHE A 25 -6.08 4.62 0.33
CA PHE A 25 -4.72 4.69 0.86
C PHE A 25 -4.50 3.68 1.98
N CYS A 26 -3.28 3.14 2.02
CA CYS A 26 -2.85 2.33 3.14
C CYS A 26 -2.73 3.17 4.42
N PRO A 27 -3.21 2.66 5.58
CA PRO A 27 -2.98 3.33 6.86
C PRO A 27 -1.49 3.34 7.21
N GLU A 28 -1.10 4.27 8.08
CA GLU A 28 0.26 4.40 8.59
C GLU A 28 0.74 3.07 9.19
N GLY A 29 2.02 2.76 8.98
CA GLY A 29 2.62 1.46 9.32
C GLY A 29 2.33 0.33 8.32
N THR A 30 1.54 0.57 7.27
CA THR A 30 1.26 -0.41 6.20
C THR A 30 1.47 0.16 4.79
N ASN A 31 1.86 -0.69 3.84
CA ASN A 31 1.96 -0.29 2.43
C ASN A 31 1.60 -1.44 1.48
N THR A 32 1.62 -1.20 0.18
CA THR A 32 1.32 -2.24 -0.83
C THR A 32 2.53 -3.10 -1.21
N ASN A 33 3.60 -3.11 -0.41
CA ASN A 33 4.90 -3.70 -0.72
C ASN A 33 5.47 -3.23 -2.07
N ASN A 34 5.29 -1.95 -2.39
CA ASN A 34 5.69 -1.37 -3.67
C ASN A 34 5.00 -2.03 -4.89
N LYS A 35 3.82 -2.65 -4.68
CA LYS A 35 3.01 -3.29 -5.72
C LYS A 35 1.87 -2.38 -6.15
N ILE A 36 1.62 -2.35 -7.45
CA ILE A 36 0.40 -1.83 -8.05
C ILE A 36 -0.73 -2.87 -7.95
N ALA A 37 -1.98 -2.41 -8.10
CA ALA A 37 -3.17 -3.26 -8.06
C ALA A 37 -3.28 -4.12 -6.79
N ALA A 38 -2.81 -3.59 -5.66
CA ALA A 38 -2.89 -4.29 -4.39
C ALA A 38 -4.35 -4.40 -3.93
N THR A 39 -4.71 -5.57 -3.41
CA THR A 39 -6.04 -5.82 -2.83
C THR A 39 -6.09 -5.57 -1.34
N ALA A 40 -4.93 -5.45 -0.70
CA ALA A 40 -4.75 -5.19 0.72
C ALA A 40 -3.39 -4.53 0.98
N CYS A 41 -3.27 -3.85 2.11
CA CYS A 41 -1.99 -3.35 2.62
C CYS A 41 -1.32 -4.43 3.47
N SER A 42 0.00 -4.49 3.38
CA SER A 42 0.85 -5.31 4.23
C SER A 42 1.55 -4.41 5.25
N PRO A 43 1.73 -4.87 6.51
CA PRO A 43 2.52 -4.12 7.46
C PRO A 43 3.95 -3.95 6.96
N CYS A 44 4.54 -2.80 7.26
CA CYS A 44 5.97 -2.59 7.04
C CYS A 44 6.79 -3.55 7.91
N SER A 45 7.98 -3.91 7.44
CA SER A 45 8.91 -4.71 8.23
C SER A 45 9.25 -4.02 9.55
N PRO A 46 9.52 -4.78 10.62
CA PRO A 46 9.95 -4.19 11.88
C PRO A 46 11.22 -3.35 11.68
N GLY A 47 11.22 -2.12 12.21
CA GLY A 47 12.26 -1.13 11.94
C GLY A 47 12.03 -0.31 10.66
N SER A 48 10.84 -0.37 10.07
CA SER A 48 10.44 0.51 8.95
C SER A 48 9.11 1.20 9.26
N VAL A 49 9.02 2.48 8.87
CA VAL A 49 7.80 3.30 8.94
C VAL A 49 7.27 3.62 7.56
N THR A 50 6.00 3.98 7.45
CA THR A 50 5.42 4.45 6.18
C THR A 50 5.79 5.91 5.95
N ALA A 51 6.52 6.19 4.87
CA ALA A 51 6.70 7.55 4.36
C ALA A 51 5.87 7.69 3.08
N GLY A 52 4.62 8.13 3.25
CA GLY A 52 3.64 8.16 2.16
C GLY A 52 3.24 6.75 1.73
N ASP A 53 3.57 6.38 0.48
CA ASP A 53 3.15 5.13 -0.16
C ASP A 53 4.16 3.97 -0.02
N ILE A 54 5.33 4.23 0.58
CA ILE A 54 6.43 3.28 0.73
C ILE A 54 6.84 3.08 2.19
N CYS A 55 7.33 1.87 2.49
CA CYS A 55 8.03 1.61 3.75
C CYS A 55 9.47 2.13 3.62
N VAL A 56 9.87 3.00 4.53
CA VAL A 56 11.24 3.46 4.70
C VAL A 56 11.78 2.91 6.00
N GLU A 57 13.04 2.44 5.95
CA GLU A 57 13.73 1.94 7.13
C GLU A 57 14.02 3.11 8.08
N CYS A 58 13.78 2.92 9.38
CA CYS A 58 14.10 3.89 10.41
C CYS A 58 15.61 4.12 10.47
N GLU A 59 16.04 5.37 10.71
CA GLU A 59 17.46 5.64 10.91
C GLU A 59 17.98 4.97 12.18
N LYS A 60 19.30 4.76 12.26
CA LYS A 60 19.93 4.17 13.44
C LYS A 60 19.61 4.98 14.68
N GLY A 61 18.86 4.38 15.60
CA GLY A 61 18.44 5.00 16.86
C GLY A 61 16.93 5.31 16.92
N GLU A 62 16.21 5.15 15.81
CA GLU A 62 14.76 5.27 15.76
C GLU A 62 14.10 3.88 15.74
N TYR A 63 12.86 3.83 16.21
CA TYR A 63 12.04 2.63 16.21
C TYR A 63 10.70 2.96 15.53
N ALA A 64 10.20 1.99 14.76
CA ALA A 64 8.87 2.11 14.19
C ALA A 64 7.84 1.80 15.27
N GLU A 65 7.07 2.81 15.69
CA GLU A 65 5.85 2.63 16.48
C GLU A 65 4.73 2.18 15.54
N PHE A 66 4.27 0.94 15.71
CA PHE A 66 3.13 0.37 15.02
C PHE A 66 2.13 -0.19 16.03
#